data_AF-A0A373DBH0-F1
#
_entry.id   AF-A0A373DBH0-F1
#
_cell.length_a   1.000
_cell.length_b   1.000
_cell.length_c   1.000
_cell.angle_alpha   90.00
_cell.angle_beta   90.00
_cell.angle_gamma   90.00
#
_symmetry.space_group_name_H-M   'P 1'
#
loop_
_entity.id
_entity.type
_entity.pdbx_description
1 polymer ?
#
loop_
_entity_poly.entity_id
_entity_poly.type
_entity_poly.pdbx_seq_one_letter_code
_entity_poly.pdbx_strand_id
1 'polypeptide(L)'
;MTYYNNGTFETEDEETMKELLRIIDEVGLGTATCGEADQYRLDDKFYLELTDCIGDIEVSLKEIVDVCEKADLKISFLITYCGDAEGAYSYLNGVYETLGEEELHLRNVSNESLIAEIARRGLFQSAEIMRTDYNCGSFEAESEEDLKKLIRVINEIGLGTARYSENDIDNCDGKCRLKVSGYIGNLEESLANITEVCKKAGLKISFYISYCGEAEGAYSYQNGIYKEIAAY
;
A
#
# COMPACT_ATOMS: atom_id res chain seq x y z
N MET A 1 17.86 30.57 -7.34
CA MET A 1 17.06 29.97 -6.26
C MET A 1 18.00 29.59 -5.14
N THR A 2 17.59 29.80 -3.89
CA THR A 2 18.29 29.29 -2.72
C THR A 2 17.58 28.02 -2.27
N TYR A 3 18.20 26.88 -2.57
CA TYR A 3 17.75 25.58 -2.09
C TYR A 3 18.81 24.97 -1.19
N TYR A 4 18.37 24.37 -0.09
CA TYR A 4 19.18 23.56 0.81
C TYR A 4 18.76 22.11 0.62
N ASN A 5 19.66 21.31 0.07
CA ASN A 5 19.39 19.93 -0.31
C ASN A 5 19.98 18.99 0.73
N ASN A 6 19.16 18.05 1.22
CA ASN A 6 19.51 17.08 2.23
C ASN A 6 18.98 15.70 1.85
N GLY A 7 19.74 14.64 2.10
CA GLY A 7 19.28 13.29 1.81
C GLY A 7 20.41 12.30 1.64
N THR A 8 20.13 11.19 0.98
CA THR A 8 21.11 10.12 0.83
C THR A 8 21.08 9.51 -0.56
N PHE A 9 22.26 9.17 -1.05
CA PHE A 9 22.42 8.14 -2.07
C PHE A 9 22.64 6.79 -1.39
N GLU A 10 22.23 5.73 -2.07
CA GLU A 10 22.32 4.34 -1.60
C GLU A 10 22.81 3.43 -2.72
N THR A 11 23.72 2.50 -2.37
CA THR A 11 24.20 1.41 -3.25
C THR A 11 24.24 0.07 -2.51
N GLU A 12 24.23 -1.04 -3.25
CA GLU A 12 24.33 -2.40 -2.68
C GLU A 12 25.76 -2.73 -2.22
N ASP A 13 26.78 -2.14 -2.87
CA ASP A 13 28.18 -2.46 -2.63
C ASP A 13 29.09 -1.23 -2.67
N GLU A 14 30.29 -1.41 -2.09
CA GLU A 14 31.30 -0.37 -1.90
C GLU A 14 31.92 0.09 -3.23
N GLU A 15 32.09 -0.80 -4.21
CA GLU A 15 32.70 -0.44 -5.49
C GLU A 15 31.76 0.44 -6.31
N THR A 16 30.46 0.13 -6.30
CA THR A 16 29.42 1.00 -6.86
C THR A 16 29.41 2.37 -6.15
N MET A 17 29.57 2.42 -4.82
CA MET A 17 29.64 3.70 -4.08
C MET A 17 30.86 4.54 -4.48
N LYS A 18 32.03 3.91 -4.64
CA LYS A 18 33.26 4.60 -5.09
C LYS A 18 33.10 5.17 -6.49
N GLU A 19 32.47 4.44 -7.39
CA GLU A 19 32.24 4.92 -8.75
C GLU A 19 31.19 6.04 -8.79
N LEU A 20 30.13 5.94 -7.99
CA LEU A 20 29.16 7.02 -7.82
C LEU A 20 29.82 8.31 -7.33
N LEU A 21 30.73 8.25 -6.37
CA LEU A 21 31.46 9.43 -5.90
C LEU A 21 32.27 10.10 -7.01
N ARG A 22 32.95 9.32 -7.85
CA ARG A 22 33.67 9.87 -9.02
C ARG A 22 32.73 10.55 -9.99
N ILE A 23 31.58 9.95 -10.27
CA ILE A 23 30.56 10.54 -11.15
C ILE A 23 30.04 11.85 -10.56
N ILE A 24 29.78 11.89 -9.25
CA ILE A 24 29.35 13.13 -8.55
C ILE A 24 30.43 14.21 -8.67
N ASP A 25 31.70 13.87 -8.48
CA ASP A 25 32.83 14.81 -8.61
C ASP A 25 32.99 15.33 -10.05
N GLU A 26 32.72 14.50 -11.06
CA GLU A 26 32.83 14.87 -12.48
C GLU A 26 31.66 15.74 -12.96
N VAL A 27 30.43 15.38 -12.58
CA VAL A 27 29.21 16.11 -12.98
C VAL A 27 29.07 17.41 -12.16
N GLY A 28 29.43 17.34 -10.87
CA GLY A 28 29.23 18.41 -9.89
C GLY A 28 27.80 18.44 -9.36
N LEU A 29 27.67 18.61 -8.04
CA LEU A 29 26.39 18.59 -7.33
C LEU A 29 26.21 19.86 -6.48
N GLY A 30 26.00 21.01 -7.14
CA GLY A 30 25.86 22.30 -6.45
C GLY A 30 27.13 22.72 -5.69
N THR A 31 26.98 23.14 -4.42
CA THR A 31 28.13 23.39 -3.53
C THR A 31 28.57 22.16 -2.75
N ALA A 32 28.00 20.98 -2.99
CA ALA A 32 28.36 19.78 -2.26
C ALA A 32 29.81 19.38 -2.56
N THR A 33 30.51 18.98 -1.51
CA THR A 33 31.72 18.16 -1.61
C THR A 33 31.41 16.86 -0.88
N CYS A 34 31.18 15.79 -1.63
CA CYS A 34 30.90 14.48 -1.07
C CYS A 34 32.21 13.70 -0.95
N GLY A 35 32.47 13.08 0.20
CA GLY A 35 33.68 12.30 0.43
C GLY A 35 33.46 11.06 1.28
N GLU A 36 34.54 10.34 1.58
CA GLU A 36 34.51 9.15 2.44
C GLU A 36 33.97 9.43 3.85
N ALA A 37 34.10 10.66 4.34
CA ALA A 37 33.60 11.05 5.66
C ALA A 37 32.07 11.10 5.73
N ASP A 38 31.40 11.27 4.59
CA ASP A 38 29.94 11.37 4.47
C ASP A 38 29.30 10.00 4.20
N GLN A 39 30.13 8.95 4.12
CA GLN A 39 29.67 7.58 3.90
C GLN A 39 29.40 6.87 5.22
N TYR A 40 28.35 6.07 5.24
CA TYR A 40 28.09 5.14 6.32
C TYR A 40 27.45 3.85 5.81
N ARG A 41 27.54 2.81 6.62
CA ARG A 41 26.91 1.51 6.33
C ARG A 41 25.75 1.30 7.29
N LEU A 42 24.59 0.96 6.74
CA LEU A 42 23.43 0.54 7.50
C LEU A 42 22.92 -0.75 6.87
N ASP A 43 22.79 -1.80 7.69
CA ASP A 43 22.55 -3.18 7.23
C ASP A 43 23.60 -3.64 6.20
N ASP A 44 23.14 -4.18 5.06
CA ASP A 44 23.93 -4.68 3.94
C ASP A 44 24.03 -3.65 2.79
N LYS A 45 23.87 -2.35 3.08
CA LYS A 45 23.87 -1.27 2.09
C LYS A 45 24.82 -0.14 2.45
N PHE A 46 25.31 0.55 1.43
CA PHE A 46 26.20 1.71 1.55
C PHE A 46 25.41 2.99 1.28
N TYR A 47 25.62 3.99 2.11
CA TYR A 47 24.94 5.28 2.01
C TYR A 47 25.97 6.40 1.93
N LEU A 48 25.65 7.41 1.13
CA LEU A 48 26.36 8.68 1.06
C LEU A 48 25.40 9.78 1.47
N GLU A 49 25.69 10.43 2.59
CA GLU A 49 24.89 11.54 3.12
C GLU A 49 25.19 12.83 2.36
N LEU A 50 24.13 13.51 1.95
CA LEU A 50 24.18 14.86 1.41
C LEU A 50 23.57 15.78 2.46
N THR A 51 24.36 16.70 3.02
CA THR A 51 23.89 17.66 4.03
C THR A 51 24.12 19.09 3.55
N ASP A 52 23.08 19.92 3.66
CA ASP A 52 23.10 21.36 3.40
C ASP A 52 23.75 21.76 2.07
N CYS A 53 23.57 20.95 1.02
CA CYS A 53 24.05 21.29 -0.31
C CYS A 53 23.26 22.48 -0.85
N ILE A 54 23.93 23.59 -1.15
CA ILE A 54 23.28 24.81 -1.60
C ILE A 54 23.21 24.85 -3.13
N GLY A 55 22.02 25.15 -3.64
CA GLY A 55 21.80 25.44 -5.06
C GLY A 55 20.77 24.51 -5.72
N ASP A 56 20.44 24.84 -6.96
CA ASP A 56 19.60 23.98 -7.80
C ASP A 56 20.44 22.84 -8.35
N ILE A 57 20.13 21.62 -7.92
CA ILE A 57 20.86 20.40 -8.27
C ILE A 57 20.06 19.48 -9.20
N GLU A 58 18.87 19.87 -9.66
CA GLU A 58 17.98 18.98 -10.42
C GLU A 58 18.66 18.47 -11.71
N VAL A 59 19.30 19.38 -12.45
CA VAL A 59 20.00 19.05 -13.70
C VAL A 59 21.17 18.11 -13.43
N SER A 60 21.97 18.39 -12.41
CA SER A 60 23.09 17.54 -11.99
C SER A 60 22.64 16.14 -11.60
N LEU A 61 21.54 16.01 -10.83
CA LEU A 61 21.00 14.72 -10.43
C LEU A 61 20.54 13.89 -11.63
N LYS A 62 19.89 14.52 -12.63
CA LYS A 62 19.50 13.84 -13.87
C LYS A 62 20.71 13.35 -14.66
N GLU A 63 21.76 14.17 -14.74
CA GLU A 63 23.00 13.79 -15.43
C GLU A 63 23.73 12.65 -14.69
N ILE A 64 23.79 12.68 -13.35
CA ILE A 64 24.34 11.58 -12.55
C ILE A 64 23.57 10.28 -12.81
N VAL A 65 22.23 10.32 -12.83
CA VAL A 65 21.41 9.15 -13.15
C VAL A 65 21.70 8.63 -14.56
N ASP A 66 21.72 9.51 -15.56
CA ASP A 66 22.02 9.15 -16.94
C ASP A 66 23.40 8.48 -17.10
N VAL A 67 24.41 8.94 -16.35
CA VAL A 67 25.76 8.35 -16.38
C VAL A 67 25.78 7.00 -15.67
N CYS A 68 25.15 6.89 -14.50
CA CYS A 68 25.02 5.64 -13.75
C CYS A 68 24.27 4.57 -14.54
N GLU A 69 23.16 4.91 -15.20
CA GLU A 69 22.41 3.98 -16.05
C GLU A 69 23.25 3.46 -17.23
N LYS A 70 24.02 4.34 -17.90
CA LYS A 70 24.92 3.94 -19.00
C LYS A 70 26.06 3.04 -18.52
N ALA A 71 26.48 3.19 -17.27
CA ALA A 71 27.51 2.40 -16.63
C ALA A 71 26.97 1.13 -15.93
N ASP A 72 25.65 0.87 -15.99
CA ASP A 72 24.98 -0.24 -15.29
C ASP A 72 25.19 -0.22 -13.76
N LEU A 73 25.28 0.99 -13.18
CA LEU A 73 25.44 1.20 -11.74
C LEU A 73 24.07 1.25 -11.06
N LYS A 74 23.86 0.33 -10.11
CA LYS A 74 22.64 0.30 -9.31
C LYS A 74 22.73 1.29 -8.16
N ILE A 75 22.06 2.42 -8.34
CA ILE A 75 21.95 3.47 -7.33
C ILE A 75 20.49 3.73 -6.98
N SER A 76 20.27 4.27 -5.80
CA SER A 76 19.01 4.92 -5.46
C SER A 76 19.28 6.16 -4.61
N PHE A 77 18.35 7.13 -4.61
CA PHE A 77 18.45 8.26 -3.72
C PHE A 77 17.09 8.87 -3.38
N LEU A 78 17.06 9.55 -2.25
CA LEU A 78 16.01 10.48 -1.87
C LEU A 78 16.67 11.73 -1.29
N ILE A 79 16.48 12.85 -1.98
CA ILE A 79 17.05 14.15 -1.60
C ILE A 79 15.92 15.15 -1.49
N THR A 80 15.66 15.64 -0.29
CA THR A 80 14.72 16.74 -0.05
C THR A 80 15.41 18.07 -0.26
N TYR A 81 14.64 19.07 -0.69
CA TYR A 81 15.10 20.44 -0.80
C TYR A 81 14.12 21.38 -0.11
N CYS A 82 14.65 22.42 0.54
CA CYS A 82 13.86 23.49 1.14
C CYS A 82 14.49 24.87 0.85
N GLY A 83 13.77 25.96 1.10
CA GLY A 83 14.23 27.33 0.84
C GLY A 83 13.17 28.14 0.10
N ASP A 84 13.48 28.53 -1.15
CA ASP A 84 12.52 29.25 -2.01
C ASP A 84 11.30 28.38 -2.41
N ALA A 85 11.42 27.05 -2.29
CA ALA A 85 10.38 26.05 -2.45
C ALA A 85 10.76 24.81 -1.64
N GLU A 86 9.80 23.93 -1.42
CA GLU A 86 10.00 22.63 -0.77
C GLU A 86 9.61 21.49 -1.71
N GLY A 87 10.32 20.38 -1.61
CA GLY A 87 10.05 19.18 -2.38
C GLY A 87 11.18 18.16 -2.27
N ALA A 88 11.19 17.19 -3.18
CA ALA A 88 12.25 16.19 -3.22
C ALA A 88 12.58 15.72 -4.64
N TYR A 89 13.81 15.27 -4.82
CA TYR A 89 14.23 14.45 -5.94
C TYR A 89 14.36 13.01 -5.45
N SER A 90 13.83 12.05 -6.21
CA SER A 90 13.99 10.65 -5.90
C SER A 90 14.35 9.84 -7.13
N TYR A 91 15.24 8.87 -6.96
CA TYR A 91 15.50 7.83 -7.92
C TYR A 91 15.38 6.49 -7.23
N LEU A 92 14.28 5.78 -7.49
CA LEU A 92 13.95 4.51 -6.85
C LEU A 92 13.55 3.52 -7.93
N ASN A 93 14.14 2.31 -7.90
CA ASN A 93 13.82 1.23 -8.85
C ASN A 93 13.87 1.64 -10.34
N GLY A 94 14.82 2.49 -10.72
CA GLY A 94 14.98 2.95 -12.11
C GLY A 94 14.03 4.07 -12.53
N VAL A 95 13.32 4.70 -11.59
CA VAL A 95 12.37 5.79 -11.88
C VAL A 95 12.85 7.06 -11.20
N TYR A 96 13.14 8.08 -12.01
CA TYR A 96 13.45 9.43 -11.54
C TYR A 96 12.15 10.23 -11.39
N GLU A 97 11.97 10.87 -10.24
CA GLU A 97 10.83 11.74 -9.95
C GLU A 97 11.30 13.03 -9.28
N THR A 98 10.67 14.14 -9.68
CA THR A 98 10.72 15.42 -8.96
C THR A 98 9.37 15.61 -8.29
N LEU A 99 9.37 15.65 -6.96
CA LEU A 99 8.19 15.88 -6.13
C LEU A 99 8.16 17.33 -5.69
N GLY A 100 7.02 18.00 -5.90
CA GLY A 100 6.74 19.26 -5.23
C GLY A 100 6.36 19.06 -3.74
N GLU A 101 6.22 20.16 -3.01
CA GLU A 101 5.86 20.16 -1.58
C GLU A 101 4.66 19.26 -1.28
N GLU A 102 3.54 19.41 -2.00
CA GLU A 102 2.34 18.61 -1.77
C GLU A 102 2.56 17.11 -2.01
N GLU A 103 3.34 16.76 -3.04
CA GLU A 103 3.61 15.37 -3.42
C GLU A 103 4.59 14.72 -2.43
N LEU A 104 5.58 15.48 -1.96
CA LEU A 104 6.48 15.06 -0.90
C LEU A 104 5.72 14.82 0.41
N HIS A 105 4.82 15.74 0.78
CA HIS A 105 3.94 15.56 1.93
C HIS A 105 3.13 14.27 1.75
N LEU A 106 2.45 14.11 0.63
CA LEU A 106 1.69 12.89 0.32
C LEU A 106 2.52 11.60 0.42
N ARG A 107 3.79 11.62 -0.02
CA ARG A 107 4.69 10.47 0.08
C ARG A 107 5.13 10.19 1.52
N ASN A 108 5.35 11.22 2.32
CA ASN A 108 5.77 11.10 3.73
C ASN A 108 4.60 10.89 4.69
N VAL A 109 3.38 11.06 4.19
CA VAL A 109 2.16 10.98 4.95
C VAL A 109 1.83 9.50 5.27
N SER A 110 1.42 9.22 6.50
CA SER A 110 0.98 7.88 6.91
C SER A 110 -0.19 7.39 6.04
N ASN A 111 -0.35 6.07 5.93
CA ASN A 111 -1.43 5.46 5.14
C ASN A 111 -2.81 6.09 5.42
N GLU A 112 -3.13 6.40 6.68
CA GLU A 112 -4.39 7.05 7.07
C GLU A 112 -4.54 8.46 6.50
N SER A 113 -3.48 9.26 6.58
CA SER A 113 -3.50 10.63 6.11
C SER A 113 -3.39 10.71 4.58
N LEU A 114 -2.80 9.70 3.92
CA LEU A 114 -2.76 9.55 2.47
C LEU A 114 -4.17 9.23 1.95
N ILE A 115 -4.88 8.34 2.64
CA ILE A 115 -6.29 8.04 2.38
C ILE A 115 -7.15 9.31 2.54
N ALA A 116 -6.93 10.11 3.60
CA ALA A 116 -7.65 11.36 3.82
C ALA A 116 -7.41 12.39 2.69
N GLU A 117 -6.18 12.49 2.19
CA GLU A 117 -5.85 13.44 1.12
C GLU A 117 -6.35 12.96 -0.26
N ILE A 118 -6.31 11.66 -0.55
CA ILE A 118 -6.97 11.05 -1.73
C ILE A 118 -8.48 11.32 -1.68
N ALA A 119 -9.09 11.30 -0.49
CA ALA A 119 -10.51 11.63 -0.28
C ALA A 119 -10.78 13.09 -0.56
N ARG A 120 -9.96 13.99 0.00
CA ARG A 120 -10.04 15.44 -0.22
C ARG A 120 -9.95 15.81 -1.69
N ARG A 121 -9.09 15.13 -2.45
CA ARG A 121 -8.88 15.36 -3.90
C ARG A 121 -9.94 14.70 -4.79
N GLY A 122 -10.86 13.92 -4.22
CA GLY A 122 -11.93 13.24 -4.98
C GLY A 122 -11.42 12.15 -5.92
N LEU A 123 -10.22 11.59 -5.67
CA LEU A 123 -9.57 10.59 -6.52
C LEU A 123 -10.00 9.14 -6.18
N PHE A 124 -11.09 9.00 -5.43
CA PHE A 124 -11.69 7.75 -4.96
C PHE A 124 -12.44 6.98 -6.06
N GLN A 125 -11.77 6.59 -7.15
CA GLN A 125 -12.40 5.73 -8.16
C GLN A 125 -11.75 4.36 -8.41
N SER A 126 -10.67 3.99 -7.72
CA SER A 126 -10.16 2.60 -7.84
C SER A 126 -9.28 2.09 -6.71
N ALA A 127 -9.05 2.87 -5.64
CA ALA A 127 -8.35 2.39 -4.46
C ALA A 127 -9.37 1.97 -3.40
N GLU A 128 -10.02 0.82 -3.62
CA GLU A 128 -10.77 0.16 -2.55
C GLU A 128 -9.73 -0.29 -1.50
N ILE A 129 -9.78 0.39 -0.37
CA ILE A 129 -8.71 0.58 0.60
C ILE A 129 -8.18 -0.74 1.17
N MET A 130 -6.84 -0.90 1.15
CA MET A 130 -6.08 -1.78 2.06
C MET A 130 -6.26 -1.29 3.52
N ARG A 131 -7.44 -1.51 4.10
CA ARG A 131 -7.60 -1.54 5.56
C ARG A 131 -6.99 -2.86 6.01
N THR A 132 -6.21 -2.85 7.08
CA THR A 132 -5.65 -4.07 7.71
C THR A 132 -6.72 -4.98 8.33
N ASP A 133 -8.00 -4.75 8.01
CA ASP A 133 -9.15 -5.52 8.48
C ASP A 133 -9.22 -6.85 7.72
N TYR A 134 -8.50 -7.85 8.22
CA TYR A 134 -8.55 -9.20 7.66
C TYR A 134 -9.78 -9.90 8.21
N ASN A 135 -10.72 -10.22 7.32
CA ASN A 135 -11.93 -10.94 7.69
C ASN A 135 -11.75 -12.41 7.34
N CYS A 136 -12.23 -13.30 8.21
CA CYS A 136 -12.23 -14.72 7.95
C CYS A 136 -13.49 -15.38 8.52
N GLY A 137 -14.02 -16.36 7.78
CA GLY A 137 -15.23 -17.05 8.19
C GLY A 137 -15.81 -17.93 7.11
N SER A 138 -17.07 -18.29 7.29
CA SER A 138 -17.80 -19.05 6.28
C SER A 138 -19.30 -18.81 6.33
N PHE A 139 -19.93 -18.93 5.17
CA PHE A 139 -21.37 -19.16 5.07
C PHE A 139 -21.64 -20.66 5.02
N GLU A 140 -22.69 -21.10 5.70
CA GLU A 140 -23.24 -22.46 5.69
C GLU A 140 -24.67 -22.42 5.11
N ALA A 141 -24.99 -23.41 4.27
CA ALA A 141 -26.34 -23.61 3.72
C ALA A 141 -26.75 -25.10 3.78
N GLU A 142 -28.05 -25.37 3.62
CA GLU A 142 -28.60 -26.74 3.65
C GLU A 142 -28.17 -27.60 2.43
N SER A 143 -27.74 -26.96 1.33
CA SER A 143 -27.31 -27.64 0.11
C SER A 143 -26.26 -26.85 -0.68
N GLU A 144 -25.48 -27.55 -1.51
CA GLU A 144 -24.54 -26.93 -2.46
C GLU A 144 -25.28 -26.00 -3.45
N GLU A 145 -26.48 -26.37 -3.88
CA GLU A 145 -27.30 -25.56 -4.78
C GLU A 145 -27.68 -24.21 -4.16
N ASP A 146 -27.94 -24.19 -2.84
CA ASP A 146 -28.22 -22.94 -2.14
C ASP A 146 -26.96 -22.09 -1.94
N LEU A 147 -25.77 -22.70 -1.83
CA LEU A 147 -24.51 -21.95 -1.89
C LEU A 147 -24.26 -21.34 -3.26
N LYS A 148 -24.60 -22.03 -4.36
CA LYS A 148 -24.49 -21.46 -5.72
C LYS A 148 -25.39 -20.24 -5.90
N LYS A 149 -26.61 -20.27 -5.35
CA LYS A 149 -27.50 -19.11 -5.31
C LYS A 149 -26.93 -18.00 -4.43
N LEU A 150 -26.39 -18.34 -3.27
CA LEU A 150 -25.74 -17.38 -2.37
C LEU A 150 -24.55 -16.70 -3.05
N ILE A 151 -23.70 -17.41 -3.79
CA ILE A 151 -22.57 -16.84 -4.54
C ILE A 151 -23.06 -15.78 -5.53
N ARG A 152 -24.18 -16.04 -6.24
CA ARG A 152 -24.77 -15.04 -7.15
C ARG A 152 -25.22 -13.80 -6.38
N VAL A 153 -25.93 -13.99 -5.26
CA VAL A 153 -26.38 -12.89 -4.40
C VAL A 153 -25.19 -12.07 -3.87
N ILE A 154 -24.14 -12.73 -3.39
CA ILE A 154 -22.92 -12.06 -2.90
C ILE A 154 -22.24 -11.27 -4.02
N ASN A 155 -22.09 -11.85 -5.21
CA ASN A 155 -21.44 -11.18 -6.34
C ASN A 155 -22.29 -10.03 -6.92
N GLU A 156 -23.61 -10.05 -6.73
CA GLU A 156 -24.53 -8.97 -7.14
C GLU A 156 -24.59 -7.82 -6.13
N ILE A 157 -24.67 -8.13 -4.83
CA ILE A 157 -24.77 -7.14 -3.75
C ILE A 157 -23.40 -6.54 -3.41
N GLY A 158 -22.35 -7.36 -3.51
CA GLY A 158 -21.02 -7.06 -3.00
C GLY A 158 -20.85 -7.55 -1.56
N LEU A 159 -19.70 -8.17 -1.30
CA LEU A 159 -19.17 -8.43 0.04
C LEU A 159 -17.73 -7.90 0.03
N GLY A 160 -17.61 -6.56 0.05
CA GLY A 160 -16.37 -5.85 -0.29
C GLY A 160 -16.00 -6.00 -1.77
N THR A 161 -14.71 -6.10 -2.06
CA THR A 161 -14.17 -6.34 -3.43
C THR A 161 -14.25 -7.81 -3.87
N ALA A 162 -14.52 -8.72 -2.94
CA ALA A 162 -14.32 -10.15 -3.16
C ALA A 162 -15.36 -10.71 -4.14
N ARG A 163 -14.88 -11.56 -5.06
CA ARG A 163 -15.74 -12.36 -5.94
C ARG A 163 -15.57 -13.83 -5.60
N TYR A 164 -16.70 -14.51 -5.47
CA TYR A 164 -16.74 -15.93 -5.12
C TYR A 164 -17.17 -16.76 -6.31
N SER A 165 -16.67 -17.99 -6.36
CA SER A 165 -16.96 -18.99 -7.39
C SER A 165 -17.37 -20.31 -6.75
N GLU A 166 -17.89 -21.23 -7.56
CA GLU A 166 -18.27 -22.56 -7.07
C GLU A 166 -17.06 -23.37 -6.55
N ASN A 167 -15.83 -23.00 -6.95
CA ASN A 167 -14.60 -23.64 -6.47
C ASN A 167 -14.26 -23.27 -5.01
N ASP A 168 -14.90 -22.22 -4.48
CA ASP A 168 -14.71 -21.76 -3.10
C ASP A 168 -15.65 -22.49 -2.11
N ILE A 169 -16.48 -23.39 -2.65
CA ILE A 169 -17.34 -24.27 -1.86
C ILE A 169 -16.51 -25.44 -1.33
N ASP A 170 -16.56 -25.63 -0.03
CA ASP A 170 -15.94 -26.75 0.68
C ASP A 170 -17.03 -27.62 1.33
N ASN A 171 -16.87 -28.93 1.22
CA ASN A 171 -17.74 -29.93 1.83
C ASN A 171 -16.95 -30.65 2.93
N CYS A 172 -16.85 -30.01 4.09
CA CYS A 172 -16.25 -30.58 5.30
C CYS A 172 -17.34 -30.99 6.29
N ASP A 173 -17.17 -32.16 6.92
CA ASP A 173 -18.04 -32.67 8.00
C ASP A 173 -19.55 -32.76 7.66
N GLY A 174 -19.87 -33.03 6.38
CA GLY A 174 -21.26 -33.14 5.93
C GLY A 174 -22.02 -31.81 5.84
N LYS A 175 -21.30 -30.67 5.92
CA LYS A 175 -21.84 -29.32 5.74
C LYS A 175 -21.26 -28.66 4.50
N CYS A 176 -22.13 -28.11 3.66
CA CYS A 176 -21.73 -27.27 2.55
C CYS A 176 -21.35 -25.88 3.07
N ARG A 177 -20.11 -25.46 2.84
CA ARG A 177 -19.56 -24.17 3.30
C ARG A 177 -19.01 -23.36 2.14
N LEU A 178 -19.23 -22.06 2.15
CA LEU A 178 -18.49 -21.10 1.33
C LEU A 178 -17.47 -20.40 2.24
N LYS A 179 -16.18 -20.61 1.98
CA LYS A 179 -15.11 -19.95 2.74
C LYS A 179 -15.00 -18.48 2.33
N VAL A 180 -14.88 -17.62 3.32
CA VAL A 180 -14.75 -16.18 3.15
C VAL A 180 -13.46 -15.74 3.82
N SER A 181 -12.56 -15.14 3.05
CA SER A 181 -11.33 -14.54 3.57
C SER A 181 -10.95 -13.33 2.74
N GLY A 182 -10.49 -12.26 3.39
CA GLY A 182 -9.92 -11.09 2.73
C GLY A 182 -10.43 -9.76 3.28
N TYR A 183 -10.06 -8.70 2.57
CA TYR A 183 -10.39 -7.32 2.92
C TYR A 183 -11.81 -6.98 2.45
N ILE A 184 -12.74 -6.91 3.41
CA ILE A 184 -14.16 -6.65 3.16
C ILE A 184 -14.49 -5.27 3.74
N GLY A 185 -14.45 -4.23 2.89
CA GLY A 185 -14.96 -2.92 3.25
C GLY A 185 -16.46 -2.98 3.55
N ASN A 186 -16.91 -2.28 4.60
CA ASN A 186 -18.31 -2.22 5.02
C ASN A 186 -18.95 -3.61 5.24
N LEU A 187 -18.24 -4.48 5.98
CA LEU A 187 -18.67 -5.86 6.27
C LEU A 187 -20.08 -5.93 6.89
N GLU A 188 -20.39 -5.06 7.86
CA GLU A 188 -21.69 -5.04 8.53
C GLU A 188 -22.86 -4.80 7.55
N GLU A 189 -22.77 -3.73 6.76
CA GLU A 189 -23.79 -3.35 5.80
C GLU A 189 -23.96 -4.42 4.71
N SER A 190 -22.85 -4.96 4.22
CA SER A 190 -22.85 -6.04 3.22
C SER A 190 -23.57 -7.29 3.76
N LEU A 191 -23.24 -7.72 4.98
CA LEU A 191 -23.87 -8.88 5.60
C LEU A 191 -25.35 -8.65 5.90
N ALA A 192 -25.75 -7.44 6.31
CA ALA A 192 -27.14 -7.09 6.51
C ALA A 192 -27.94 -7.18 5.20
N ASN A 193 -27.42 -6.61 4.11
CA ASN A 193 -28.05 -6.64 2.78
C ASN A 193 -28.16 -8.06 2.22
N ILE A 194 -27.08 -8.85 2.30
CA ILE A 194 -27.07 -10.27 1.89
C ILE A 194 -28.11 -11.05 2.69
N THR A 195 -28.17 -10.85 4.00
CA THR A 195 -29.15 -11.52 4.88
C THR A 195 -30.59 -11.17 4.48
N GLU A 196 -30.86 -9.89 4.19
CA GLU A 196 -32.19 -9.45 3.79
C GLU A 196 -32.63 -10.07 2.45
N VAL A 197 -31.74 -10.08 1.45
CA VAL A 197 -32.02 -10.65 0.13
C VAL A 197 -32.20 -12.17 0.22
N CYS A 198 -31.34 -12.86 0.97
CA CYS A 198 -31.48 -14.30 1.18
C CYS A 198 -32.81 -14.64 1.87
N LYS A 199 -33.21 -13.85 2.88
CA LYS A 199 -34.50 -14.01 3.56
C LYS A 199 -35.68 -13.81 2.61
N LYS A 200 -35.65 -12.80 1.74
CA LYS A 200 -36.69 -12.57 0.72
C LYS A 200 -36.75 -13.70 -0.31
N ALA A 201 -35.60 -14.27 -0.66
CA ALA A 201 -35.49 -15.39 -1.59
C ALA A 201 -35.82 -16.76 -0.97
N GLY A 202 -36.07 -16.82 0.35
CA GLY A 202 -36.31 -18.08 1.07
C GLY A 202 -35.05 -18.95 1.23
N LEU A 203 -33.86 -18.39 1.04
CA LEU A 203 -32.59 -19.06 1.23
C LEU A 203 -32.27 -19.15 2.73
N LYS A 204 -32.10 -20.38 3.22
CA LYS A 204 -31.67 -20.62 4.60
C LYS A 204 -30.16 -20.65 4.67
N ILE A 205 -29.60 -19.55 5.16
CA ILE A 205 -28.17 -19.41 5.37
C ILE A 205 -27.87 -19.23 6.86
N SER A 206 -26.66 -19.60 7.25
CA SER A 206 -26.05 -19.21 8.52
C SER A 206 -24.60 -18.82 8.28
N PHE A 207 -24.05 -17.93 9.10
CA PHE A 207 -22.64 -17.58 8.99
C PHE A 207 -22.05 -17.19 10.33
N TYR A 208 -20.73 -17.31 10.38
CA TYR A 208 -19.87 -16.74 11.40
C TYR A 208 -18.66 -16.16 10.68
N ILE A 209 -18.50 -14.84 10.77
CA ILE A 209 -17.42 -14.12 10.11
C ILE A 209 -16.77 -13.21 11.14
N SER A 210 -15.52 -13.51 11.49
CA SER A 210 -14.69 -12.66 12.32
C SER A 210 -14.02 -11.57 11.50
N TYR A 211 -13.86 -10.41 12.11
CA TYR A 211 -13.07 -9.29 11.59
C TYR A 211 -11.96 -8.97 12.59
N CYS A 212 -10.75 -8.77 12.08
CA CYS A 212 -9.57 -8.43 12.86
C CYS A 212 -8.96 -7.14 12.31
N GLY A 213 -8.92 -6.07 13.11
CA GLY A 213 -8.56 -4.71 12.70
C GLY A 213 -8.30 -3.79 13.90
N GLU A 214 -8.74 -2.52 13.86
CA GLU A 214 -8.71 -1.61 15.03
C GLU A 214 -9.64 -2.06 16.17
N ALA A 215 -10.68 -2.83 15.83
CA ALA A 215 -11.54 -3.54 16.77
C ALA A 215 -11.62 -5.02 16.34
N GLU A 216 -11.69 -5.91 17.33
CA GLU A 216 -11.85 -7.34 17.11
C GLU A 216 -13.29 -7.77 17.42
N GLY A 217 -13.86 -8.62 16.58
CA GLY A 217 -15.19 -9.14 16.80
C GLY A 217 -15.64 -10.09 15.71
N ALA A 218 -16.92 -10.46 15.74
CA ALA A 218 -17.53 -11.32 14.75
C ALA A 218 -18.99 -10.98 14.50
N TYR A 219 -19.42 -11.16 13.27
CA TYR A 219 -20.83 -11.18 12.91
C TYR A 219 -21.31 -12.63 12.82
N SER A 220 -22.45 -12.90 13.46
CA SER A 220 -23.10 -14.20 13.40
C SER A 220 -24.54 -14.08 12.94
N TYR A 221 -24.95 -15.01 12.08
CA TYR A 221 -26.34 -15.19 11.70
C TYR A 221 -26.71 -16.66 11.86
N GLN A 222 -27.60 -16.96 12.80
CA GLN A 222 -28.09 -18.31 13.05
C GLN A 222 -29.57 -18.26 13.41
N ASN A 223 -30.36 -19.21 12.86
CA ASN A 223 -31.79 -19.35 13.13
C ASN A 223 -32.60 -18.05 12.93
N GLY A 224 -32.23 -17.24 11.94
CA GLY A 224 -32.92 -15.98 11.64
C GLY A 224 -32.49 -14.79 12.50
N ILE A 225 -31.50 -14.95 13.38
CA ILE A 225 -31.05 -13.93 14.32
C ILE A 225 -29.66 -13.44 13.90
N TYR A 226 -29.55 -12.14 13.60
CA TYR A 226 -28.30 -11.45 13.30
C TYR A 226 -27.74 -10.80 14.57
N LYS A 227 -26.44 -10.99 14.85
CA LYS A 227 -25.76 -10.41 16.01
C LYS A 227 -24.32 -10.05 15.69
N GLU A 228 -23.89 -8.89 16.18
CA GLU A 228 -22.49 -8.54 16.37
C GLU A 228 -22.00 -9.08 17.73
N ILE A 229 -20.79 -9.63 17.74
CA ILE A 229 -20.11 -10.21 18.89
C ILE A 229 -18.78 -9.47 19.02
N ALA A 230 -18.68 -8.51 19.95
CA ALA A 230 -17.42 -7.85 20.23
C ALA A 230 -16.44 -8.81 20.94
N ALA A 231 -15.17 -8.80 20.55
CA ALA A 231 -14.10 -9.36 21.37
C ALA A 231 -13.72 -8.33 22.46
N TYR A 232 -13.54 -8.80 23.69
CA TYR A 232 -13.19 -7.95 24.85
C TYR A 232 -11.72 -7.56 24.87
#